data_AF-A0A6N7WA21-F1
#
_entry.id   AF-A0A6N7WA21-F1
#
_cell.length_a   1.000
_cell.length_b   1.000
_cell.length_c   1.000
_cell.angle_alpha   90.00
_cell.angle_beta   90.00
_cell.angle_gamma   90.00
#
_symmetry.space_group_name_H-M   'P 1'
#
loop_
_entity.id
_entity.type
_entity.pdbx_description
1 polymer ?
#
loop_
_entity_poly.entity_id
_entity_poly.type
_entity_poly.pdbx_seq_one_letter_code
_entity_poly.pdbx_strand_id
1 'polypeptide(L)'
;MRGSGTFSTHTAIRVIAASLSIAVIIAIVWVDIASGVWQETVILSGITAGLLTFPLTSLFLERWLARVEHKKWQPVTRLALTDILHAIADDEHSDIHRQHIVPRSIRVPDAWSSQSLHNLMRQVVHERNNLTHALARWSGFLAGSADVQGFMNHIANLAEELDDIRDAAVEADTGTSRSYDTVTYEINSYNKAVIEAIDEIERLLEAMTTL
;
A
#
# COMPACT_ATOMS: atom_id res chain seq x y z
N MET A 1 -21.05 11.80 -12.15
CA MET A 1 -21.04 11.05 -13.42
C MET A 1 -19.58 10.88 -13.83
N ARG A 2 -19.17 9.66 -14.24
CA ARG A 2 -17.81 9.14 -14.51
C ARG A 2 -17.05 8.58 -13.30
N GLY A 3 -16.65 7.31 -13.45
CA GLY A 3 -15.82 6.56 -12.50
C GLY A 3 -16.00 5.03 -12.52
N SER A 4 -16.77 4.43 -13.43
CA SER A 4 -16.85 2.97 -13.58
C SER A 4 -16.09 2.52 -14.84
N GLY A 5 -15.05 1.70 -14.69
CA GLY A 5 -14.57 0.91 -15.84
C GLY A 5 -13.17 0.33 -15.82
N THR A 6 -12.21 0.80 -15.02
CA THR A 6 -10.80 0.36 -15.16
C THR A 6 -10.46 -0.92 -14.39
N PHE A 7 -11.25 -1.30 -13.37
CA PHE A 7 -10.98 -2.52 -12.59
C PHE A 7 -11.36 -3.82 -13.34
N SER A 8 -12.24 -3.73 -14.34
CA SER A 8 -12.74 -4.90 -15.08
C SER A 8 -11.80 -5.36 -16.21
N THR A 9 -11.11 -4.42 -16.88
CA THR A 9 -10.30 -4.74 -18.08
C THR A 9 -9.07 -5.58 -17.74
N HIS A 10 -8.34 -5.27 -16.66
CA HIS A 10 -7.17 -6.07 -16.25
C HIS A 10 -7.55 -7.49 -15.83
N THR A 11 -8.66 -7.65 -15.11
CA THR A 11 -9.17 -8.96 -14.70
C THR A 11 -9.69 -9.75 -15.90
N ALA A 12 -10.43 -9.09 -16.80
CA ALA A 12 -10.94 -9.70 -18.04
C ALA A 12 -9.81 -10.15 -18.97
N ILE A 13 -8.78 -9.32 -19.17
CA ILE A 13 -7.60 -9.67 -19.99
C ILE A 13 -6.87 -10.88 -19.40
N ARG A 14 -6.70 -10.93 -18.07
CA ARG A 14 -6.08 -12.07 -17.39
C ARG A 14 -6.90 -13.36 -17.53
N VAL A 15 -8.23 -13.27 -17.42
CA VAL A 15 -9.13 -14.42 -17.60
C VAL A 15 -9.12 -14.92 -19.04
N ILE A 16 -9.14 -14.01 -20.02
CA ILE A 16 -9.05 -14.34 -21.45
C ILE A 16 -7.70 -15.00 -21.75
N ALA A 17 -6.59 -14.43 -21.27
CA ALA A 17 -5.25 -14.98 -21.49
C ALA A 17 -5.09 -16.39 -20.87
N ALA A 18 -5.59 -16.59 -19.64
CA ALA A 18 -5.59 -17.90 -19.00
C ALA A 18 -6.44 -18.92 -19.77
N SER A 19 -7.64 -18.50 -20.21
CA SER A 19 -8.55 -19.37 -20.97
C SER A 19 -7.97 -19.76 -22.32
N LEU A 20 -7.33 -18.81 -23.01
CA LEU A 20 -6.65 -19.05 -24.30
C LEU A 20 -5.47 -20.00 -24.12
N SER A 21 -4.69 -19.83 -23.04
CA SER A 21 -3.55 -20.71 -22.74
C SER A 21 -4.01 -22.15 -22.47
N ILE A 22 -5.08 -22.33 -21.68
CA ILE A 22 -5.68 -23.65 -21.42
C ILE A 22 -6.22 -24.26 -22.71
N ALA A 23 -6.92 -23.48 -23.55
CA ALA A 23 -7.44 -23.95 -24.82
C ALA A 23 -6.32 -24.41 -25.78
N VAL A 24 -5.19 -23.68 -25.83
CA VAL A 24 -4.01 -24.07 -26.60
C VAL A 24 -3.41 -25.37 -26.07
N ILE A 25 -3.28 -25.52 -24.75
CA ILE A 25 -2.79 -26.76 -24.14
C ILE A 25 -3.69 -27.95 -24.50
N ILE A 26 -5.01 -27.81 -24.34
CA ILE A 26 -5.98 -28.85 -24.67
C ILE A 26 -5.91 -29.20 -26.16
N ALA A 27 -5.82 -28.20 -27.04
CA ALA A 27 -5.72 -28.42 -28.48
C ALA A 27 -4.44 -29.17 -28.86
N ILE A 28 -3.29 -28.84 -28.24
CA ILE A 28 -2.02 -29.55 -28.48
C ILE A 28 -2.11 -30.99 -28.00
N VAL A 29 -2.63 -31.24 -26.80
CA VAL A 29 -2.82 -32.59 -26.25
C VAL A 29 -3.81 -33.40 -27.11
N TRP A 30 -4.87 -32.76 -27.60
CA TRP A 30 -5.83 -33.40 -28.48
C TRP A 30 -5.20 -33.82 -29.81
N VAL A 31 -4.43 -32.92 -30.42
CA VAL A 31 -3.70 -33.21 -31.67
C VAL A 31 -2.66 -34.31 -31.45
N ASP A 32 -1.97 -34.33 -30.32
CA ASP A 32 -1.02 -35.39 -29.94
C ASP A 32 -1.71 -36.77 -29.89
N ILE A 33 -2.76 -36.92 -29.08
CA ILE A 33 -3.51 -38.18 -28.91
C ILE A 33 -4.11 -38.65 -30.25
N ALA A 34 -4.66 -37.73 -31.04
CA ALA A 34 -5.36 -38.08 -32.28
C ALA A 34 -4.40 -38.42 -33.44
N SER A 35 -3.18 -37.89 -33.44
CA SER A 35 -2.28 -38.01 -34.59
C SER A 35 -1.15 -39.03 -34.43
N GLY A 36 -0.80 -39.42 -33.20
CA GLY A 36 0.25 -40.42 -32.94
C GLY A 36 1.67 -39.96 -33.37
N VAL A 37 1.83 -38.70 -33.78
CA VAL A 37 3.05 -38.09 -34.35
C VAL A 37 4.27 -38.15 -33.43
N TRP A 38 4.03 -38.39 -32.14
CA TRP A 38 5.02 -38.35 -31.08
C TRP A 38 5.85 -39.62 -30.93
N GLN A 39 5.46 -40.73 -31.56
CA GLN A 39 6.26 -41.94 -31.54
C GLN A 39 7.51 -41.86 -32.44
N GLU A 40 7.55 -40.99 -33.45
CA GLU A 40 8.64 -40.95 -34.44
C GLU A 40 9.52 -39.69 -34.39
N THR A 41 9.18 -38.65 -33.61
CA THR A 41 9.82 -37.33 -33.74
C THR A 41 10.33 -36.75 -32.42
N VAL A 42 11.61 -37.00 -32.10
CA VAL A 42 12.31 -36.47 -30.90
C VAL A 42 12.36 -34.94 -30.88
N ILE A 43 12.45 -34.28 -32.04
CA ILE A 43 12.59 -32.81 -32.15
C ILE A 43 11.31 -32.08 -31.74
N LEU A 44 10.12 -32.67 -32.00
CA LEU A 44 8.86 -32.07 -31.59
C LEU A 44 8.75 -32.01 -30.06
N SER A 45 9.36 -32.97 -29.35
CA SER A 45 9.34 -33.06 -27.88
C SER A 45 9.99 -31.92 -27.13
N GLY A 46 11.06 -31.35 -27.66
CA GLY A 46 11.66 -30.14 -27.09
C GLY A 46 10.73 -28.93 -27.20
N ILE A 47 10.02 -28.80 -28.33
CA ILE A 47 9.14 -27.65 -28.59
C ILE A 47 7.90 -27.72 -27.69
N THR A 48 7.23 -28.88 -27.60
CA THR A 48 6.03 -29.02 -26.75
C THR A 48 6.35 -28.97 -25.27
N ALA A 49 7.50 -29.52 -24.83
CA ALA A 49 7.96 -29.33 -23.47
C ALA A 49 8.16 -27.84 -23.17
N GLY A 50 8.83 -27.09 -24.05
CA GLY A 50 8.97 -25.63 -23.91
C GLY A 50 7.62 -24.89 -23.88
N LEU A 51 6.69 -25.27 -24.77
CA LEU A 51 5.35 -24.67 -24.90
C LEU A 51 4.41 -24.98 -23.74
N LEU A 52 4.60 -26.10 -23.04
CA LEU A 52 3.88 -26.44 -21.81
C LEU A 52 4.56 -25.82 -20.58
N THR A 53 5.88 -25.92 -20.49
CA THR A 53 6.65 -25.42 -19.34
C THR A 53 6.55 -23.90 -19.24
N PHE A 54 6.60 -23.14 -20.33
CA PHE A 54 6.52 -21.68 -20.27
C PHE A 54 5.22 -21.13 -19.66
N PRO A 55 4.01 -21.50 -20.13
CA PRO A 55 2.76 -21.06 -19.50
C PRO A 55 2.58 -21.67 -18.11
N LEU A 56 3.04 -22.90 -17.86
CA LEU A 56 2.97 -23.49 -16.52
C LEU A 56 3.84 -22.70 -15.53
N THR A 57 5.05 -22.32 -15.92
CA THR A 57 5.96 -21.52 -15.09
C THR A 57 5.38 -20.13 -14.83
N SER A 58 4.95 -19.40 -15.86
CA SER A 58 4.43 -18.04 -15.66
C SER A 58 3.07 -17.98 -14.97
N LEU A 59 2.16 -18.93 -15.25
CA LEU A 59 0.81 -18.91 -14.67
C LEU A 59 0.74 -19.55 -13.29
N PHE A 60 1.52 -20.61 -13.04
CA PHE A 60 1.42 -21.38 -11.81
C PHE A 60 2.64 -21.22 -10.92
N LEU A 61 3.85 -21.41 -11.44
CA LEU A 61 5.05 -21.43 -10.60
C LEU A 61 5.35 -20.06 -10.01
N GLU A 62 5.35 -19.00 -10.83
CA GLU A 62 5.56 -17.63 -10.37
C GLU A 62 4.49 -17.19 -9.36
N ARG A 63 3.22 -17.51 -9.62
CA ARG A 63 2.12 -17.18 -8.69
C ARG A 63 2.17 -17.97 -7.39
N TRP A 64 2.68 -19.21 -7.43
CA TRP A 64 2.81 -20.05 -6.25
C TRP A 64 4.03 -19.62 -5.43
N LEU A 65 5.16 -19.37 -6.09
CA LEU A 65 6.36 -18.77 -5.48
C LEU A 65 6.05 -17.43 -4.84
N ALA A 66 5.36 -16.52 -5.54
CA ALA A 66 4.94 -15.24 -4.99
C ALA A 66 4.08 -15.42 -3.74
N ARG A 67 3.08 -16.32 -3.75
CA ARG A 67 2.24 -16.59 -2.57
C ARG A 67 3.01 -17.17 -1.40
N VAL A 68 3.95 -18.08 -1.64
CA VAL A 68 4.78 -18.69 -0.59
C VAL A 68 5.74 -17.66 -0.01
N GLU A 69 6.32 -16.81 -0.85
CA GLU A 69 7.19 -15.72 -0.44
C GLU A 69 6.41 -14.69 0.39
N HIS A 70 5.19 -14.31 -0.01
CA HIS A 70 4.32 -13.45 0.78
C HIS A 70 4.02 -14.04 2.17
N LYS A 71 3.66 -15.32 2.28
CA LYS A 71 3.40 -15.98 3.58
C LYS A 71 4.63 -16.01 4.48
N LYS A 72 5.83 -16.19 3.91
CA LYS A 72 7.09 -16.17 4.67
C LYS A 72 7.36 -14.81 5.31
N TRP A 73 7.04 -13.72 4.60
CA TRP A 73 7.33 -12.37 5.04
C TRP A 73 6.19 -11.71 5.84
N GLN A 74 5.02 -12.35 5.90
CA GLN A 74 3.85 -11.87 6.63
C GLN A 74 4.13 -11.43 8.09
N PRO A 75 4.92 -12.14 8.91
CA PRO A 75 5.24 -11.67 10.27
C PRO A 75 6.02 -10.34 10.27
N VAL A 76 6.90 -10.14 9.29
CA VAL A 76 7.70 -8.92 9.15
C VAL A 76 6.83 -7.78 8.63
N THR A 77 5.93 -8.04 7.68
CA THR A 77 4.94 -7.05 7.22
C THR A 77 4.03 -6.61 8.36
N ARG A 78 3.54 -7.55 9.18
CA ARG A 78 2.76 -7.23 10.37
C ARG A 78 3.54 -6.35 11.34
N LEU A 79 4.79 -6.71 11.63
CA LEU A 79 5.65 -5.91 12.51
C LEU A 79 5.87 -4.49 11.97
N ALA A 80 6.13 -4.36 10.67
CA ALA A 80 6.33 -3.07 10.02
C ALA A 80 5.06 -2.18 10.10
N LEU A 81 3.91 -2.76 9.78
CA LEU A 81 2.63 -2.06 9.84
C LEU A 81 2.28 -1.65 11.28
N THR A 82 2.50 -2.52 12.27
CA THR A 82 2.28 -2.19 13.69
C THR A 82 3.23 -1.11 14.19
N ASP A 83 4.50 -1.11 13.77
CA ASP A 83 5.46 -0.07 14.16
C ASP A 83 5.10 1.28 13.54
N ILE A 84 4.63 1.32 12.29
CA ILE A 84 4.14 2.58 11.68
C ILE A 84 2.82 3.01 12.34
N LEU A 85 1.95 2.07 12.70
CA LEU A 85 0.74 2.36 13.44
C LEU A 85 1.03 3.05 14.78
N HIS A 86 2.01 2.57 15.54
CA HIS A 86 2.49 3.24 16.76
C HIS A 86 3.00 4.66 16.47
N ALA A 87 3.71 4.87 15.35
CA ALA A 87 4.24 6.18 14.99
C ALA A 87 3.16 7.23 14.70
N ILE A 88 1.97 6.81 14.24
CA ILE A 88 0.84 7.70 13.91
C ILE A 88 -0.30 7.66 14.93
N ALA A 89 -0.29 6.68 15.83
CA ALA A 89 -1.23 6.59 16.94
C ALA A 89 -0.77 7.44 18.13
N ASP A 90 -1.74 7.87 18.93
CA ASP A 90 -1.49 8.43 20.25
C ASP A 90 -1.20 7.26 21.21
N ASP A 91 0.09 6.95 21.40
CA ASP A 91 0.54 5.84 22.25
C ASP A 91 0.07 5.94 23.71
N GLU A 92 -0.25 7.14 24.20
CA GLU A 92 -0.72 7.32 25.58
C GLU A 92 -2.18 6.91 25.75
N HIS A 93 -2.98 7.09 24.70
CA HIS A 93 -4.43 6.86 24.72
C HIS A 93 -4.87 5.62 23.92
N SER A 94 -3.97 5.06 23.11
CA SER A 94 -4.24 3.88 22.28
C SER A 94 -3.89 2.59 23.03
N ASP A 95 -4.75 1.58 22.91
CA ASP A 95 -4.44 0.18 23.21
C ASP A 95 -4.53 -0.63 21.91
N ILE A 96 -3.40 -0.67 21.18
CA ILE A 96 -3.29 -1.37 19.89
C ILE A 96 -3.58 -2.86 20.05
N HIS A 97 -3.24 -3.46 21.19
CA HIS A 97 -3.50 -4.87 21.45
C HIS A 97 -4.99 -5.18 21.62
N ARG A 98 -5.79 -4.19 22.02
CA ARG A 98 -7.26 -4.28 22.15
C ARG A 98 -8.03 -3.66 20.99
N GLN A 99 -7.35 -3.31 19.90
CA GLN A 99 -7.95 -2.63 18.74
C GLN A 99 -8.64 -1.31 19.13
N HIS A 100 -8.10 -0.61 20.13
CA HIS A 100 -8.51 0.74 20.46
C HIS A 100 -7.42 1.71 20.03
N ILE A 101 -7.56 2.27 18.83
CA ILE A 101 -6.56 3.15 18.24
C ILE A 101 -7.10 4.57 18.24
N VAL A 102 -6.37 5.46 18.91
CA VAL A 102 -6.63 6.90 18.89
C VAL A 102 -5.61 7.54 17.95
N PRO A 103 -6.05 8.25 16.89
CA PRO A 103 -5.13 8.94 16.00
C PRO A 103 -4.40 10.05 16.74
N ARG A 104 -3.09 10.15 16.51
CA ARG A 104 -2.33 11.30 16.97
C ARG A 104 -2.72 12.51 16.14
N SER A 105 -3.26 13.53 16.79
CA SER A 105 -3.78 14.72 16.12
C SER A 105 -2.98 15.96 16.46
N ILE A 106 -2.82 16.83 15.47
CA ILE A 106 -2.35 18.20 15.68
C ILE A 106 -3.55 19.04 16.11
N ARG A 107 -3.43 19.71 17.26
CA ARG A 107 -4.52 20.53 17.80
C ARG A 107 -4.50 21.91 17.14
N VAL A 108 -5.66 22.35 16.69
CA VAL A 108 -5.87 23.74 16.29
C VAL A 108 -5.78 24.63 17.54
N PRO A 109 -4.91 25.66 17.56
CA PRO A 109 -4.83 26.59 18.68
C PRO A 109 -6.14 27.37 18.88
N ASP A 110 -6.56 27.55 20.14
CA ASP A 110 -7.74 28.37 20.48
C ASP A 110 -7.55 29.85 20.11
N ALA A 111 -6.29 30.31 20.07
CA ALA A 111 -5.92 31.66 19.65
C ALA A 111 -4.61 31.66 18.85
N TRP A 112 -4.61 32.40 17.75
CA TRP A 112 -3.43 32.58 16.89
C TRP A 112 -2.51 33.67 17.44
N SER A 113 -1.25 33.31 17.63
CA SER A 113 -0.16 34.17 18.08
C SER A 113 1.16 33.60 17.56
N SER A 114 2.22 34.41 17.45
CA SER A 114 3.53 33.90 17.05
C SER A 114 4.03 32.77 17.95
N GLN A 115 3.66 32.77 19.24
CA GLN A 115 3.99 31.66 20.15
C GLN A 115 3.22 30.38 19.81
N SER A 116 1.94 30.47 19.45
CA SER A 116 1.15 29.29 19.07
C SER A 116 1.59 28.74 17.71
N LEU A 117 1.95 29.59 16.75
CA LEU A 117 2.58 29.17 15.49
C LEU A 117 3.93 28.48 15.72
N HIS A 118 4.79 29.03 16.59
CA HIS A 118 6.06 28.40 16.92
C HIS A 118 5.87 27.03 17.60
N ASN A 119 4.85 26.89 18.47
CA ASN A 119 4.50 25.61 19.07
C ASN A 119 3.99 24.60 18.04
N LEU A 120 3.12 25.05 17.13
CA LEU A 120 2.63 24.25 16.01
C LEU A 120 3.78 23.74 15.14
N MET A 121 4.72 24.61 14.76
CA MET A 121 5.88 24.21 13.96
C MET A 121 6.74 23.16 14.67
N ARG A 122 6.95 23.29 15.99
CA ARG A 122 7.66 22.26 16.77
C ARG A 122 6.91 20.93 16.77
N GLN A 123 5.58 20.97 16.88
CA GLN A 123 4.76 19.77 16.81
C GLN A 123 4.84 19.12 15.42
N VAL A 124 4.67 19.89 14.34
CA VAL A 124 4.79 19.40 12.95
C VAL A 124 6.15 18.74 12.70
N VAL A 125 7.24 19.35 13.15
CA VAL A 125 8.58 18.76 13.04
C VAL A 125 8.69 17.46 13.83
N HIS A 126 8.09 17.39 15.03
CA HIS A 126 8.06 16.17 15.83
C HIS A 126 7.29 15.05 15.11
N GLU A 127 6.10 15.34 14.59
CA GLU A 127 5.28 14.36 13.85
C GLU A 127 6.00 13.86 12.60
N ARG A 128 6.59 14.77 11.82
CA ARG A 128 7.37 14.41 10.64
C ARG A 128 8.56 13.50 10.99
N ASN A 129 9.26 13.79 12.08
CA ASN A 129 10.38 12.97 12.51
C ASN A 129 9.92 11.57 12.94
N ASN A 130 8.81 11.45 13.67
CA ASN A 130 8.25 10.17 14.07
C ASN A 130 7.90 9.32 12.84
N LEU A 131 7.17 9.90 11.88
CA LEU A 131 6.81 9.25 10.63
C LEU A 131 8.05 8.83 9.82
N THR A 132 9.02 9.75 9.68
CA THR A 132 10.27 9.49 8.96
C THR A 132 11.08 8.39 9.62
N HIS A 133 11.15 8.32 10.94
CA HIS A 133 11.87 7.28 11.65
C HIS A 133 11.26 5.89 11.43
N ALA A 134 9.93 5.77 11.51
CA ALA A 134 9.24 4.51 11.24
C ALA A 134 9.43 4.09 9.78
N LEU A 135 9.27 5.02 8.83
CA LEU A 135 9.49 4.74 7.41
C LEU A 135 10.93 4.40 7.07
N ALA A 136 11.92 5.06 7.65
CA ALA A 136 13.33 4.78 7.38
C ALA A 136 13.68 3.33 7.74
N ARG A 137 13.04 2.78 8.78
CA ARG A 137 13.22 1.39 9.20
C ARG A 137 12.62 0.38 8.23
N TRP A 138 11.47 0.70 7.64
CA TRP A 138 10.66 -0.29 6.89
C TRP A 138 10.53 -0.04 5.39
N SER A 139 10.86 1.15 4.90
CA SER A 139 10.65 1.57 3.50
C SER A 139 11.26 0.60 2.49
N GLY A 140 12.49 0.13 2.71
CA GLY A 140 13.13 -0.84 1.82
C GLY A 140 12.41 -2.19 1.76
N PHE A 141 11.82 -2.63 2.88
CA PHE A 141 11.03 -3.86 2.94
C PHE A 141 9.63 -3.65 2.34
N LEU A 142 8.95 -2.56 2.70
CA LEU A 142 7.60 -2.25 2.24
C LEU A 142 7.54 -1.93 0.74
N ALA A 143 8.56 -1.27 0.18
CA ALA A 143 8.63 -1.00 -1.25
C ALA A 143 8.69 -2.29 -2.11
N GLY A 144 9.18 -3.40 -1.54
CA GLY A 144 9.20 -4.71 -2.18
C GLY A 144 7.91 -5.52 -2.00
N SER A 145 6.95 -5.03 -1.19
CA SER A 145 5.70 -5.72 -0.90
C SER A 145 4.58 -5.18 -1.79
N ALA A 146 3.98 -6.07 -2.59
CA ALA A 146 2.93 -5.71 -3.54
C ALA A 146 1.63 -5.19 -2.86
N ASP A 147 1.37 -5.60 -1.62
CA ASP A 147 0.09 -5.36 -0.94
C ASP A 147 0.05 -4.07 -0.11
N VAL A 148 1.13 -3.29 -0.07
CA VAL A 148 1.23 -2.06 0.75
C VAL A 148 1.32 -0.78 -0.07
N GLN A 149 1.10 -0.85 -1.39
CA GLN A 149 1.19 0.33 -2.25
C GLN A 149 0.16 1.42 -1.89
N GLY A 150 -1.09 1.02 -1.62
CA GLY A 150 -2.14 1.96 -1.18
C GLY A 150 -1.75 2.67 0.12
N PHE A 151 -1.30 1.89 1.10
CA PHE A 151 -0.75 2.39 2.36
C PHE A 151 0.44 3.35 2.17
N MET A 152 1.42 3.01 1.33
CA MET A 152 2.58 3.89 1.06
C MET A 152 2.17 5.23 0.45
N ASN A 153 1.09 5.28 -0.34
CA ASN A 153 0.52 6.54 -0.83
C ASN A 153 -0.09 7.35 0.31
N HIS A 154 -0.83 6.74 1.23
CA HIS A 154 -1.35 7.43 2.41
C HIS A 154 -0.24 8.05 3.26
N ILE A 155 0.86 7.32 3.45
CA ILE A 155 2.00 7.83 4.21
C ILE A 155 2.71 8.98 3.47
N ALA A 156 2.83 8.92 2.15
CA ALA A 156 3.37 10.02 1.36
C ALA A 156 2.50 11.27 1.50
N ASN A 157 1.17 11.13 1.41
CA ASN A 157 0.23 12.23 1.61
C ASN A 157 0.36 12.83 3.01
N LEU A 158 0.53 12.02 4.07
CA LEU A 158 0.76 12.53 5.42
C LEU A 158 2.01 13.41 5.52
N ALA A 159 3.09 13.02 4.84
CA ALA A 159 4.31 13.81 4.82
C ALA A 159 4.13 15.13 4.06
N GLU A 160 3.38 15.12 2.96
CA GLU A 160 3.02 16.31 2.18
C GLU A 160 2.15 17.27 3.02
N GLU A 161 1.11 16.77 3.68
CA GLU A 161 0.22 17.59 4.49
C GLU A 161 0.92 18.21 5.72
N LEU A 162 1.93 17.54 6.29
CA LEU A 162 2.79 18.14 7.32
C LEU A 162 3.64 19.31 6.78
N ASP A 163 4.14 19.18 5.55
CA ASP A 163 4.88 20.25 4.88
C ASP A 163 3.93 21.42 4.51
N ASP A 164 2.69 21.15 4.11
CA ASP A 164 1.66 22.16 3.85
C ASP A 164 1.28 22.94 5.12
N ILE A 165 1.11 22.26 6.27
CA ILE A 165 0.89 22.94 7.56
C ILE A 165 2.08 23.84 7.90
N ARG A 166 3.31 23.37 7.71
CA ARG A 166 4.52 24.17 7.98
C ARG A 166 4.52 25.43 7.11
N ASP A 167 4.30 25.28 5.81
CA ASP A 167 4.39 26.38 4.86
C ASP A 167 3.27 27.39 5.11
N ALA A 168 2.04 26.93 5.36
CA ALA A 168 0.93 27.77 5.79
C ALA A 168 1.22 28.50 7.12
N ALA A 169 1.86 27.85 8.08
CA ALA A 169 2.19 28.46 9.37
C ALA A 169 3.26 29.56 9.22
N VAL A 170 4.24 29.37 8.35
CA VAL A 170 5.26 30.38 8.03
C VAL A 170 4.61 31.59 7.33
N GLU A 171 3.74 31.34 6.35
CA GLU A 171 2.98 32.42 5.71
C GLU A 171 2.12 33.19 6.71
N ALA A 172 1.47 32.48 7.64
CA ALA A 172 0.64 33.08 8.67
C ALA A 172 1.41 33.94 9.67
N ASP A 173 2.63 33.57 10.04
CA ASP A 173 3.48 34.38 10.94
C ASP A 173 3.90 35.70 10.28
N THR A 174 3.96 35.74 8.94
CA THR A 174 4.28 36.96 8.16
C THR A 174 3.06 37.73 7.66
N GLY A 175 1.84 37.21 7.87
CA GLY A 175 0.63 37.58 7.11
C GLY A 175 -0.56 38.10 7.92
N THR A 176 -1.77 37.89 7.38
CA THR A 176 -3.06 38.39 7.94
C THR A 176 -3.96 37.23 8.36
N SER A 177 -5.11 37.51 9.00
CA SER A 177 -6.01 36.49 9.55
C SER A 177 -6.49 35.42 8.56
N ARG A 178 -6.56 35.72 7.26
CA ARG A 178 -6.90 34.73 6.22
C ARG A 178 -5.89 33.59 6.14
N SER A 179 -4.63 33.84 6.52
CA SER A 179 -3.59 32.83 6.60
C SER A 179 -3.82 31.83 7.74
N TYR A 180 -4.52 32.23 8.81
CA TYR A 180 -4.87 31.31 9.91
C TYR A 180 -5.99 30.33 9.55
N ASP A 181 -6.92 30.75 8.70
CA ASP A 181 -7.96 29.85 8.18
C ASP A 181 -7.33 28.74 7.31
N THR A 182 -6.31 29.09 6.51
CA THR A 182 -5.51 28.12 5.74
C THR A 182 -4.80 27.14 6.67
N VAL A 183 -4.07 27.62 7.68
CA VAL A 183 -3.40 26.73 8.65
C VAL A 183 -4.40 25.78 9.32
N THR A 184 -5.58 26.29 9.68
CA THR A 184 -6.65 25.47 10.28
C THR A 184 -7.15 24.40 9.32
N TYR A 185 -7.30 24.75 8.03
CA TYR A 185 -7.69 23.80 6.99
C TYR A 185 -6.64 22.69 6.83
N GLU A 186 -5.36 23.03 6.72
CA GLU A 186 -4.28 22.04 6.57
C GLU A 186 -4.17 21.12 7.78
N ILE A 187 -4.31 21.64 9.01
CA ILE A 187 -4.34 20.82 10.23
C ILE A 187 -5.49 19.80 10.18
N ASN A 188 -6.68 20.25 9.76
CA ASN A 188 -7.85 19.37 9.69
C ASN A 188 -7.73 18.34 8.58
N SER A 189 -7.13 18.71 7.44
CA SER A 189 -6.82 17.77 6.38
C SER A 189 -5.88 16.69 6.91
N TYR A 190 -4.79 17.08 7.57
CA TYR A 190 -3.79 16.14 8.07
C TYR A 190 -4.42 15.16 9.07
N ASN A 191 -5.19 15.68 10.02
CA ASN A 191 -5.87 14.85 11.00
C ASN A 191 -6.84 13.84 10.35
N LYS A 192 -7.49 14.20 9.24
CA LYS A 192 -8.32 13.28 8.47
C LYS A 192 -7.47 12.23 7.74
N ALA A 193 -6.37 12.64 7.12
CA ALA A 193 -5.44 11.73 6.45
C ALA A 193 -4.83 10.71 7.42
N VAL A 194 -4.57 11.09 8.69
CA VAL A 194 -4.08 10.17 9.73
C VAL A 194 -5.11 9.08 10.01
N ILE A 195 -6.38 9.44 10.13
CA ILE A 195 -7.47 8.47 10.33
C ILE A 195 -7.55 7.51 9.15
N GLU A 196 -7.52 8.01 7.92
CA GLU A 196 -7.56 7.18 6.72
C GLU A 196 -6.37 6.21 6.62
N ALA A 197 -5.18 6.66 7.03
CA ALA A 197 -3.99 5.81 7.08
C ALA A 197 -4.11 4.71 8.14
N ILE A 198 -4.66 5.01 9.31
CA ILE A 198 -4.93 4.02 10.37
C ILE A 198 -5.93 2.98 9.88
N ASP A 199 -7.04 3.41 9.28
CA ASP A 199 -8.08 2.51 8.75
C ASP A 199 -7.51 1.56 7.67
N GLU A 200 -6.59 2.03 6.83
CA GLU A 200 -5.90 1.18 5.84
C GLU A 200 -4.96 0.18 6.53
N ILE A 201 -4.18 0.60 7.53
CA ILE A 201 -3.31 -0.31 8.29
C ILE A 201 -4.14 -1.42 8.96
N GLU A 202 -5.24 -1.05 9.63
CA GLU A 202 -6.12 -2.02 10.29
C GLU A 202 -6.68 -3.04 9.30
N ARG A 203 -7.16 -2.58 8.14
CA ARG A 203 -7.63 -3.48 7.07
C ARG A 203 -6.54 -4.44 6.58
N LEU A 204 -5.31 -3.95 6.40
CA LEU A 204 -4.17 -4.79 5.99
C LEU A 204 -3.81 -5.83 7.07
N LEU A 205 -3.84 -5.44 8.34
CA LEU A 205 -3.59 -6.33 9.47
C LEU A 205 -4.66 -7.41 9.60
N GLU A 206 -5.94 -7.06 9.45
CA GLU A 206 -7.06 -8.00 9.45
C GLU A 206 -6.96 -9.01 8.30
N ALA A 207 -6.66 -8.53 7.08
CA ALA A 207 -6.47 -9.38 5.91
C ALA A 207 -5.35 -10.41 6.11
N MET A 208 -4.32 -10.07 6.88
CA MET A 208 -3.25 -11.01 7.23
C MET A 208 -3.70 -12.06 8.25
N THR A 209 -4.59 -11.73 9.19
CA THR A 209 -5.06 -12.72 10.19
C THR A 209 -6.02 -13.78 9.63
N THR A 210 -6.58 -13.57 8.44
CA THR A 210 -7.60 -14.44 7.83
C THR A 210 -7.05 -15.47 6.82
N LEU A 211 -5.72 -15.51 6.62
CA LEU A 211 -5.00 -16.35 5.62
C LEU A 211 -4.22 -17.55 6.21
#